data_AF-A0A376VY46-F1
#
_entry.id   AF-A0A376VY46-F1
#
_cell.length_a   1.000
_cell.length_b   1.000
_cell.length_c   1.000
_cell.angle_alpha   90.00
_cell.angle_beta   90.00
_cell.angle_gamma   90.00
#
_symmetry.space_group_name_H-M   'P 1'
#
loop_
_entity.id
_entity.type
_entity.pdbx_description
1 polymer ?
#
loop_
_entity_poly.entity_id
_entity_poly.type
_entity_poly.pdbx_seq_one_letter_code
_entity_poly.pdbx_strand_id
1 'polypeptide(L)'
;MIFYCALSIGRVFSATIKTCPNVHQVHNVVLTIEMSINMQNNEQTEYKTVRGLTRGLMLLNMLSKLDGGASVGLLAELSGLHRTTVRRLLETLQEEGYVRRSPSDDSFR
;
A
#
# COMPACT_ATOMS: atom_id res chain seq x y z
N MET A 1 -25.09 -15.84 -9.15
CA MET A 1 -24.57 -17.08 -8.54
C MET A 1 -24.02 -16.87 -7.11
N ILE A 2 -24.54 -15.89 -6.34
CA ILE A 2 -24.05 -15.54 -4.99
C ILE A 2 -25.17 -15.73 -3.92
N PHE A 3 -26.43 -15.84 -4.36
CA PHE A 3 -27.60 -15.99 -3.48
C PHE A 3 -27.79 -17.39 -2.87
N TYR A 4 -27.15 -18.44 -3.40
CA TYR A 4 -27.26 -19.79 -2.85
C TYR A 4 -26.43 -20.01 -1.57
N CYS A 5 -25.45 -19.15 -1.26
CA CYS A 5 -24.61 -19.30 -0.07
C CYS A 5 -25.30 -18.81 1.21
N ALA A 6 -26.03 -17.69 1.14
CA ALA A 6 -26.73 -17.10 2.28
C ALA A 6 -27.89 -17.98 2.81
N LEU A 7 -28.55 -18.74 1.92
CA LEU A 7 -29.68 -19.60 2.31
C LEU A 7 -29.22 -20.87 3.05
N SER A 8 -27.99 -21.36 2.80
CA SER A 8 -27.40 -22.48 3.55
C SER A 8 -27.02 -22.08 4.98
N ILE A 9 -26.55 -20.84 5.18
CA ILE A 9 -26.17 -20.32 6.51
C ILE A 9 -27.38 -20.23 7.45
N GLY A 10 -28.54 -19.76 6.96
CA GLY A 10 -29.75 -19.64 7.77
C GLY A 10 -30.28 -20.98 8.31
N ARG A 11 -30.15 -22.07 7.54
CA ARG A 11 -30.59 -23.41 7.98
C ARG A 11 -29.64 -24.06 8.98
N VAL A 12 -28.33 -23.84 8.83
CA VAL A 12 -27.32 -24.33 9.78
C VAL A 12 -27.41 -23.58 11.11
N PHE A 13 -27.58 -22.25 11.07
CA PHE A 13 -27.71 -21.43 12.27
C PHE A 13 -28.97 -21.78 13.09
N SER A 14 -30.10 -22.05 12.42
CA SER A 14 -31.33 -22.48 13.10
C SER A 14 -31.23 -23.86 13.76
N ALA A 15 -30.47 -24.80 13.16
CA ALA A 15 -30.27 -26.13 13.72
C ALA A 15 -29.28 -26.13 14.90
N THR A 16 -28.20 -25.33 14.83
CA THR A 16 -27.17 -25.24 15.89
C THR A 16 -27.67 -24.47 17.11
N ILE A 17 -28.47 -23.40 16.95
CA ILE A 17 -29.06 -22.69 18.09
C ILE A 17 -30.09 -23.56 18.83
N LYS A 18 -30.80 -24.45 18.12
CA LYS A 18 -31.79 -25.37 18.72
C LYS A 18 -31.20 -26.46 19.61
N THR A 19 -29.91 -26.79 19.47
CA THR A 19 -29.25 -27.87 20.24
C THR A 19 -28.38 -27.36 21.39
N CYS A 20 -28.25 -26.03 21.54
CA CYS A 20 -27.42 -25.43 22.58
C CYS A 20 -28.20 -25.29 23.90
N PRO A 21 -27.79 -25.94 25.01
CA PRO A 21 -28.53 -25.93 26.26
C PRO A 21 -28.38 -24.63 27.07
N ASN A 22 -27.57 -23.66 26.63
CA ASN A 22 -27.23 -22.49 27.45
C ASN A 22 -26.95 -21.23 26.59
N VAL A 23 -27.52 -20.09 27.01
CA VAL A 23 -27.42 -18.78 26.30
C VAL A 23 -25.97 -18.32 26.14
N HIS A 24 -25.08 -18.72 27.05
CA HIS A 24 -23.65 -18.41 26.99
C HIS A 24 -22.93 -19.05 25.79
N GLN A 25 -23.42 -20.21 25.30
CA GLN A 25 -22.87 -20.89 24.12
C GLN A 25 -23.27 -20.17 22.82
N VAL A 26 -24.46 -19.56 22.79
CA VAL A 26 -24.98 -18.84 21.62
C VAL A 26 -24.16 -17.58 21.35
N HIS A 27 -23.77 -16.85 22.40
CA HIS A 27 -22.91 -15.68 22.27
C HIS A 27 -21.54 -16.05 21.68
N ASN A 28 -20.92 -17.14 22.13
CA ASN A 28 -19.65 -17.61 21.57
C ASN A 28 -19.75 -18.02 20.09
N VAL A 29 -20.83 -18.67 19.68
CA VAL A 29 -21.05 -19.05 18.28
C VAL A 29 -21.25 -17.82 17.40
N VAL A 30 -22.07 -16.85 17.84
CA VAL A 30 -22.25 -15.56 17.15
C VAL A 30 -20.92 -14.81 17.04
N LEU A 31 -20.18 -14.70 18.15
CA LEU A 31 -18.87 -14.03 18.18
C LEU A 31 -17.87 -14.70 17.22
N THR A 32 -17.89 -16.04 17.14
CA THR A 32 -17.01 -16.81 16.24
C THR A 32 -17.36 -16.59 14.77
N ILE A 33 -18.65 -16.50 14.44
CA ILE A 33 -19.10 -16.21 13.07
C ILE A 33 -18.78 -14.76 12.69
N GLU A 34 -19.03 -13.80 13.59
CA GLU A 34 -18.67 -12.39 13.42
C GLU A 34 -17.15 -12.21 13.22
N MET A 35 -16.31 -12.88 14.03
CA MET A 35 -14.85 -12.85 13.88
C MET A 35 -14.38 -13.46 12.55
N SER A 36 -15.05 -14.52 12.09
CA SER A 36 -14.73 -15.16 10.80
C SER A 36 -15.08 -14.25 9.62
N ILE A 37 -16.20 -13.52 9.70
CA ILE A 37 -16.61 -12.53 8.70
C ILE A 37 -15.65 -11.33 8.69
N ASN A 38 -15.19 -10.87 9.86
CA ASN A 38 -14.26 -9.75 9.98
C ASN A 38 -12.86 -10.10 9.43
N MET A 39 -12.42 -11.35 9.59
CA MET A 39 -11.12 -11.82 9.07
C MET A 39 -11.08 -11.93 7.54
N GLN A 40 -12.23 -12.15 6.87
CA GLN A 40 -12.31 -12.12 5.40
C GLN A 40 -12.37 -10.70 4.81
N ASN A 41 -12.71 -9.68 5.61
CA ASN A 41 -12.77 -8.29 5.14
C ASN A 41 -11.44 -7.53 5.26
N ASN A 42 -10.49 -8.03 6.05
CA ASN A 42 -9.21 -7.34 6.27
C ASN A 42 -8.21 -7.55 5.11
N GLU A 43 -8.33 -8.64 4.34
CA GLU A 43 -7.46 -8.92 3.19
C GLU A 43 -7.70 -7.97 2.00
N GLN A 44 -8.77 -7.15 2.03
CA GLN A 44 -9.07 -6.16 0.99
C GLN A 44 -8.55 -4.75 1.29
N THR A 45 -7.87 -4.54 2.42
CA THR A 45 -7.30 -3.22 2.78
C THR A 45 -5.78 -3.22 2.90
N GLU A 46 -5.09 -4.09 2.15
CA GLU A 46 -3.65 -3.93 1.97
C GLU A 46 -3.39 -2.65 1.16
N TYR A 47 -2.93 -1.60 1.84
CA TYR A 47 -2.57 -0.33 1.21
C TYR A 47 -1.47 -0.59 0.18
N LYS A 48 -1.81 -0.43 -1.11
CA LYS A 48 -0.86 -0.62 -2.20
C LYS A 48 0.29 0.36 -2.07
N THR A 49 1.52 -0.15 -2.22
CA THR A 49 2.72 0.69 -2.22
C THR A 49 2.66 1.70 -3.37
N VAL A 50 2.82 2.99 -3.02
CA VAL A 50 2.80 4.07 -3.99
C VAL A 50 4.14 4.12 -4.69
N ARG A 51 4.22 3.50 -5.88
CA ARG A 51 5.45 3.40 -6.67
C ARG A 51 6.13 4.75 -6.95
N GLY A 52 5.35 5.83 -7.08
CA GLY A 52 5.87 7.18 -7.27
C GLY A 52 6.67 7.66 -6.06
N LEU A 53 6.12 7.49 -4.86
CA LEU A 53 6.78 7.84 -3.60
C LEU A 53 8.04 7.00 -3.38
N THR A 54 7.96 5.69 -3.58
CA THR A 54 9.12 4.79 -3.44
C THR A 54 10.27 5.22 -4.37
N ARG A 55 9.97 5.57 -5.62
CA ARG A 55 10.97 6.03 -6.60
C ARG A 55 11.53 7.41 -6.25
N GLY A 56 10.71 8.34 -5.79
CA GLY A 56 11.14 9.65 -5.34
C GLY A 56 12.09 9.57 -4.14
N LEU A 57 11.74 8.77 -3.14
CA LEU A 57 12.59 8.53 -1.96
C LEU A 57 13.91 7.83 -2.33
N MET A 58 13.88 6.89 -3.27
CA MET A 58 15.09 6.25 -3.79
C MET A 58 16.04 7.28 -4.43
N LEU A 59 15.52 8.21 -5.24
CA LEU A 59 16.32 9.27 -5.85
C LEU A 59 16.92 10.23 -4.82
N LEU A 60 16.14 10.62 -3.80
CA LEU A 60 16.65 11.45 -2.70
C LEU A 60 17.78 10.75 -1.93
N ASN A 61 17.62 9.46 -1.63
CA ASN A 61 18.66 8.68 -0.96
C ASN A 61 19.92 8.54 -1.82
N MET A 62 19.78 8.43 -3.14
CA MET A 62 20.92 8.43 -4.06
C MET A 62 21.63 9.78 -4.09
N LEU A 63 20.87 10.88 -4.16
CA LEU A 63 21.41 12.23 -4.10
C LEU A 63 22.16 12.48 -2.79
N SER A 64 21.60 12.05 -1.66
CA SER A 64 22.25 12.17 -0.35
C SER A 64 23.55 11.38 -0.24
N LYS A 65 23.81 10.40 -1.11
CA LYS A 65 25.07 9.62 -1.16
C LYS A 65 26.10 10.22 -2.11
N LEU A 66 25.69 11.13 -2.99
CA LEU A 66 26.54 11.77 -3.99
C LEU A 66 26.86 13.17 -3.46
N ASP A 67 27.98 13.29 -2.73
CA ASP A 67 28.46 14.50 -2.02
C ASP A 67 28.78 15.70 -2.95
N GLY A 68 27.76 16.25 -3.61
CA GLY A 68 27.93 17.35 -4.58
C GLY A 68 26.78 17.50 -5.58
N GLY A 69 25.82 16.58 -5.55
CA GLY A 69 24.71 16.53 -6.49
C GLY A 69 24.99 15.66 -7.71
N ALA A 70 23.93 15.39 -8.47
CA ALA A 70 23.99 14.48 -9.61
C ALA A 70 23.20 15.02 -10.81
N SER A 71 23.66 14.70 -12.01
CA SER A 71 22.92 15.00 -13.24
C SER A 71 21.76 14.01 -13.42
N VAL A 72 20.74 14.43 -14.17
CA VAL A 72 19.60 13.55 -14.52
C VAL A 72 20.06 12.28 -15.24
N GLY A 73 21.10 12.38 -16.07
CA GLY A 73 21.68 11.24 -16.78
C GLY A 73 22.28 10.22 -15.83
N LEU A 74 23.12 10.67 -14.88
CA LEU A 74 23.74 9.80 -13.89
C LEU A 74 22.70 9.13 -12.98
N LEU A 75 21.70 9.91 -12.53
CA LEU A 75 20.61 9.36 -11.71
C LEU A 75 19.77 8.33 -12.47
N ALA A 76 19.53 8.54 -13.77
CA ALA A 76 18.82 7.56 -14.60
C ALA A 76 19.61 6.25 -14.77
N GLU A 77 20.92 6.34 -14.97
CA GLU A 77 21.80 5.17 -15.06
C GLU A 77 21.86 4.39 -13.74
N LEU A 78 22.05 5.10 -12.61
CA LEU A 78 22.14 4.48 -11.29
C LEU A 78 20.81 3.91 -10.80
N SER A 79 19.70 4.59 -11.07
CA SER A 79 18.37 4.13 -10.66
C SER A 79 17.74 3.12 -11.60
N GLY A 80 18.27 2.96 -12.82
CA GLY A 80 17.65 2.18 -13.89
C GLY A 80 16.30 2.74 -14.37
N LEU A 81 15.97 3.98 -13.99
CA LEU A 81 14.75 4.65 -14.39
C LEU A 81 14.97 5.42 -15.69
N HIS A 82 13.91 5.52 -16.50
CA HIS A 82 13.96 6.32 -17.72
C HIS A 82 14.21 7.81 -17.40
N ARG A 83 15.02 8.48 -18.23
CA ARG A 83 15.40 9.90 -18.03
C ARG A 83 14.19 10.82 -17.84
N THR A 84 13.11 10.60 -18.58
CA THR A 84 11.87 11.40 -18.43
C THR A 84 11.18 11.18 -17.08
N THR A 85 11.23 9.97 -16.53
CA THR A 85 10.67 9.65 -15.20
C THR A 85 11.48 10.32 -14.10
N VAL A 86 12.81 10.21 -14.17
CA VAL A 86 13.71 10.87 -13.22
C VAL A 86 13.52 12.38 -13.25
N ARG A 87 13.46 12.96 -14.46
CA ARG A 87 13.21 14.40 -14.65
C ARG A 87 11.92 14.86 -13.98
N ARG A 88 10.79 14.19 -14.25
CA ARG A 88 9.49 14.54 -13.67
C ARG A 88 9.50 14.45 -12.13
N LEU A 89 10.13 13.40 -11.59
CA LEU A 89 10.25 13.24 -10.13
C LEU A 89 11.12 14.35 -9.51
N LEU A 90 12.25 14.69 -10.15
CA LEU A 90 13.12 15.76 -9.68
C LEU A 90 12.48 17.15 -9.80
N GLU A 91 11.70 17.40 -10.85
CA GLU A 91 10.92 18.63 -11.00
C GLU A 91 9.91 18.77 -9.85
N THR A 92 9.15 17.72 -9.54
CA THR A 92 8.26 17.72 -8.37
C THR A 92 9.02 17.89 -7.05
N LEU A 93 10.13 17.18 -6.86
CA LEU A 93 10.94 17.31 -5.64
C LEU A 93 11.58 18.70 -5.49
N GLN A 94 11.87 19.37 -6.61
CA GLN A 94 12.37 20.74 -6.63
C GLN A 94 11.26 21.74 -6.26
N GLU A 95 10.04 21.56 -6.80
CA GLU A 95 8.86 22.38 -6.47
C GLU A 95 8.49 22.27 -4.99
N GLU A 96 8.52 21.05 -4.44
CA GLU A 96 8.30 20.78 -3.02
C GLU A 96 9.48 21.23 -2.12
N GLY A 97 10.60 21.61 -2.74
CA GLY A 97 11.74 22.20 -2.04
C GLY A 97 12.76 21.21 -1.46
N TYR A 98 12.62 19.90 -1.72
CA TYR A 98 13.56 18.86 -1.27
C TYR A 98 14.90 18.87 -2.00
N VAL A 99 14.92 19.39 -3.23
CA VAL A 99 16.12 19.40 -4.08
C VAL A 99 16.30 20.80 -4.68
N ARG A 100 17.54 21.19 -4.95
CA ARG A 100 17.93 22.41 -5.64
C ARG A 100 18.70 22.08 -6.91
N ARG A 101 18.33 22.75 -7.99
CA ARG A 101 19.04 22.67 -9.26
C ARG A 101 20.15 23.70 -9.31
N SER A 102 21.35 23.24 -9.62
CA SER A 102 22.50 24.09 -9.92
C SER A 102 22.32 24.72 -11.31
N PRO A 103 22.39 26.05 -11.45
CA PRO A 103 22.35 26.69 -12.76
C PRO A 103 23.60 26.41 -13.59
N SER A 104 24.71 26.03 -12.95
CA SER A 104 26.02 25.84 -13.60
C SER A 104 26.15 24.51 -14.35
N ASP A 105 25.52 23.43 -13.88
CA ASP A 105 25.77 22.06 -14.37
C ASP A 105 24.49 21.23 -14.61
N ASP A 106 23.31 21.84 -14.49
CA ASP A 106 22.03 21.11 -14.52
C ASP A 106 21.97 19.94 -13.50
N SER A 107 22.79 20.04 -12.44
CA SER A 107 22.89 19.05 -11.38
C SER A 107 21.91 19.34 -10.26
N PHE A 108 21.37 18.28 -9.69
CA PHE A 108 20.41 18.32 -8.59
C PHE A 108 21.13 17.98 -7.28
N ARG A 109 20.91 18.78 -6.23
CA ARG A 109 21.48 18.60 -4.89
C ARG A 109 20.52 19.00 -3.78
#